data_AF-A0A928FUX0-F1
#
_entry.id   AF-A0A928FUX0-F1
#
_cell.length_a   1.000
_cell.length_b   1.000
_cell.length_c   1.000
_cell.angle_alpha   90.00
_cell.angle_beta   90.00
_cell.angle_gamma   90.00
#
_symmetry.space_group_name_H-M   'P 1'
#
loop_
_entity.id
_entity.type
_entity.pdbx_description
1 polymer ?
#
loop_
_entity_poly.entity_id
_entity_poly.type
_entity_poly.pdbx_seq_one_letter_code
_entity_poly.pdbx_strand_id
1 'polypeptide(L)'
;MGRHKRNAGSCQTIMGKSRMTNNGVMPPKVTVMIPCYNQENFIAQAIESVLMQDYENLEVVVADDCSTDQTGEIAQRYRSDLRYRYIRNAINRGRVENIAIHLRIIHTESGS
;
A
#
# COMPACT_ATOMS: atom_id res chain seq x y z
N MET A 1 54.56 15.69 -15.20
CA MET A 1 53.21 16.02 -14.70
C MET A 1 52.19 15.36 -15.62
N GLY A 2 51.26 14.49 -15.26
CA GLY A 2 50.83 13.90 -13.99
C GLY A 2 49.62 13.02 -14.34
N ARG A 3 49.73 11.71 -14.13
CA ARG A 3 48.66 10.72 -14.33
C ARG A 3 47.44 11.12 -13.49
N HIS A 4 46.30 11.40 -14.13
CA HIS A 4 45.03 11.48 -13.39
C HIS A 4 44.44 10.07 -13.24
N LYS A 5 44.58 9.55 -12.02
CA LYS A 5 43.98 8.32 -11.55
C LYS A 5 42.45 8.47 -11.59
N ARG A 6 41.76 7.58 -12.30
CA ARG A 6 40.32 7.32 -12.06
C ARG A 6 40.23 6.62 -10.71
N ASN A 7 39.76 7.32 -9.68
CA ASN A 7 39.50 6.71 -8.39
C ASN A 7 38.07 6.17 -8.39
N ALA A 8 37.94 4.89 -8.09
CA ALA A 8 36.67 4.27 -7.71
C ALA A 8 36.21 4.87 -6.38
N GLY A 9 34.90 5.12 -6.23
CA GLY A 9 34.36 5.73 -5.01
C GLY A 9 32.84 5.63 -4.94
N SER A 10 32.40 4.45 -4.50
CA SER A 10 31.10 4.13 -3.88
C SER A 10 29.82 4.54 -4.61
N CYS A 11 29.18 3.52 -5.19
CA CYS A 11 27.74 3.33 -5.04
C CYS A 11 27.36 3.58 -3.57
N GLN A 12 26.74 4.73 -3.29
CA GLN A 12 26.05 4.95 -2.03
C GLN A 12 24.59 4.62 -2.25
N THR A 13 24.27 3.36 -1.98
CA THR A 13 22.96 2.93 -1.50
C THR A 13 22.52 3.92 -0.42
N ILE A 14 21.61 4.83 -0.77
CA ILE A 14 20.92 5.65 0.21
C ILE A 14 19.90 4.71 0.87
N MET A 15 20.35 3.97 1.89
CA MET A 15 19.44 3.37 2.86
C MET A 15 18.51 4.49 3.35
N GLY A 16 17.21 4.17 3.42
CA GLY A 16 16.12 5.09 3.69
C GLY A 16 16.49 6.12 4.75
N LYS A 17 16.34 7.40 4.39
CA LYS A 17 16.31 8.48 5.36
C LYS A 17 15.06 8.24 6.22
N SER A 18 15.17 7.45 7.28
CA SER A 18 14.15 7.45 8.33
C SER A 18 14.12 8.88 8.85
N ARG A 19 13.01 9.55 8.56
CA ARG A 19 12.82 10.95 8.92
C ARG A 19 12.40 10.91 10.37
N MET A 20 13.39 10.86 11.27
CA MET A 20 13.15 10.83 12.71
C MET A 20 12.17 11.94 13.07
N THR A 21 10.97 11.56 13.52
CA THR A 21 10.09 12.49 14.22
C THR A 21 10.82 12.88 15.49
N ASN A 22 10.93 14.19 15.76
CA ASN A 22 11.80 14.75 16.81
C ASN A 22 11.47 14.31 18.26
N ASN A 23 10.59 13.32 18.49
CA ASN A 23 10.09 12.93 19.81
C ASN A 23 10.01 11.40 20.08
N GLY A 24 10.53 10.52 19.21
CA GLY A 24 10.47 9.06 19.46
C GLY A 24 9.06 8.46 19.45
N VAL A 25 8.07 9.22 18.99
CA VAL A 25 6.69 8.76 18.78
C VAL A 25 6.53 8.44 17.30
N MET A 26 6.16 7.19 16.99
CA MET A 26 5.85 6.80 15.61
C MET A 26 4.74 7.69 15.05
N PRO A 27 4.77 8.05 13.76
CA PRO A 27 3.68 8.79 13.15
C PRO A 27 2.37 7.99 13.25
N PRO A 28 1.19 8.66 13.29
CA PRO A 28 -0.09 7.99 13.39
C PRO A 28 -0.28 6.98 12.24
N LYS A 29 -0.99 5.88 12.49
CA LYS A 29 -1.29 4.92 11.42
C LYS A 29 -2.20 5.57 10.40
N VAL A 30 -1.82 5.51 9.13
CA VAL A 30 -2.64 5.95 8.00
C VAL A 30 -3.01 4.72 7.18
N THR A 31 -4.31 4.44 7.09
CA THR A 31 -4.83 3.38 6.23
C THR A 31 -5.47 3.98 4.98
N VAL A 32 -4.99 3.59 3.81
CA VAL A 32 -5.58 3.94 2.53
C VAL A 32 -6.42 2.76 2.04
N MET A 33 -7.74 2.95 1.99
CA MET A 33 -8.67 1.96 1.50
C MET A 33 -9.02 2.24 0.02
N ILE A 34 -8.87 1.23 -0.84
CA ILE A 34 -9.19 1.26 -2.27
C ILE A 34 -10.41 0.36 -2.50
N PRO A 35 -11.65 0.89 -2.45
CA PRO A 35 -12.84 0.12 -2.79
C PRO A 35 -12.87 -0.13 -4.30
N CYS A 36 -13.12 -1.38 -4.71
CA CYS A 36 -13.20 -1.72 -6.12
C CYS A 36 -14.33 -2.72 -6.43
N TYR A 37 -14.84 -2.61 -7.65
CA TYR A 37 -15.70 -3.59 -8.31
C TYR A 37 -15.45 -3.46 -9.81
N ASN A 38 -14.99 -4.54 -10.44
CA ASN A 38 -14.64 -4.61 -11.86
C ASN A 38 -13.76 -3.43 -12.34
N GLN A 39 -12.56 -3.33 -11.78
CA GLN A 39 -11.56 -2.28 -12.01
C GLN A 39 -10.25 -2.82 -12.61
N GLU A 40 -10.28 -3.89 -13.41
CA GLU A 40 -9.06 -4.53 -13.93
C GLU A 40 -8.09 -3.55 -14.65
N ASN A 41 -8.63 -2.51 -15.29
CA ASN A 41 -7.85 -1.51 -16.01
C ASN A 41 -7.13 -0.47 -15.12
N PHE A 42 -7.54 -0.33 -13.86
CA PHE A 42 -7.08 0.76 -12.98
C PHE A 42 -6.52 0.29 -11.64
N ILE A 43 -6.88 -0.93 -11.21
CA ILE A 43 -6.55 -1.40 -9.86
C ILE A 43 -5.04 -1.49 -9.62
N ALA A 44 -4.26 -1.91 -10.62
CA ALA A 44 -2.79 -1.97 -10.52
C ALA A 44 -2.20 -0.58 -10.26
N GLN A 45 -2.55 0.40 -11.11
CA GLN A 45 -2.07 1.78 -10.99
C GLN A 45 -2.47 2.42 -9.65
N ALA A 46 -3.69 2.15 -9.18
CA ALA A 46 -4.17 2.65 -7.89
C ALA A 46 -3.34 2.09 -6.72
N ILE A 47 -3.09 0.78 -6.70
CA ILE A 47 -2.28 0.14 -5.66
C ILE A 47 -0.84 0.67 -5.69
N GLU A 48 -0.22 0.71 -6.88
CA GLU A 48 1.16 1.19 -7.06
C GLU A 48 1.32 2.64 -6.60
N SER A 49 0.37 3.50 -6.95
CA SER A 49 0.38 4.90 -6.54
C SER A 49 0.44 5.07 -5.02
N VAL A 50 -0.28 4.23 -4.28
CA VAL A 50 -0.31 4.28 -2.81
C VAL A 50 0.93 3.61 -2.20
N LEU A 51 1.40 2.49 -2.75
CA LEU A 51 2.58 1.80 -2.23
C LEU A 51 3.89 2.58 -2.45
N MET A 52 3.94 3.47 -3.45
CA MET A 52 5.06 4.38 -3.68
C MET A 52 5.16 5.53 -2.67
N GLN A 53 4.17 5.72 -1.79
CA GLN A 53 4.25 6.74 -0.75
C GLN A 53 5.33 6.39 0.28
N ASP A 54 6.05 7.39 0.77
CA ASP A 54 7.15 7.28 1.73
C ASP A 54 6.72 7.47 3.20
N TYR A 55 5.42 7.35 3.48
CA TYR A 55 4.88 7.46 4.84
C TYR A 55 5.19 6.21 5.68
N GLU A 56 5.84 6.41 6.82
CA GLU A 56 6.42 5.31 7.61
C GLU A 56 5.36 4.35 8.20
N ASN A 57 4.19 4.85 8.61
CA ASN A 57 3.13 4.04 9.25
C ASN A 57 1.90 3.90 8.34
N LEU A 58 2.13 3.39 7.12
CA LEU A 58 1.13 3.22 6.07
C LEU A 58 0.57 1.79 6.02
N GLU A 59 -0.74 1.67 5.90
CA GLU A 59 -1.45 0.44 5.54
C GLU A 59 -2.26 0.68 4.25
N VAL A 60 -2.27 -0.30 3.35
CA VAL A 60 -3.04 -0.25 2.10
C VAL A 60 -4.03 -1.42 2.09
N VAL A 61 -5.31 -1.12 1.94
CA VAL A 61 -6.38 -2.12 1.95
C VAL A 61 -7.19 -2.02 0.67
N VAL A 62 -7.17 -3.07 -0.16
CA VAL A 62 -8.09 -3.19 -1.29
C VAL A 62 -9.35 -3.90 -0.83
N ALA A 63 -10.50 -3.28 -1.08
CA ALA A 63 -11.83 -3.71 -0.66
C ALA A 63 -12.67 -4.09 -1.90
N ASP A 64 -12.59 -5.34 -2.32
CA ASP A 64 -13.23 -5.86 -3.53
C ASP A 64 -14.65 -6.36 -3.28
N ASP A 65 -15.62 -5.78 -3.98
CA ASP A 65 -17.03 -6.11 -3.85
C ASP A 65 -17.47 -7.28 -4.75
N CYS A 66 -16.72 -8.39 -4.71
CA CYS A 66 -16.93 -9.58 -5.53
C CYS A 66 -16.80 -9.30 -7.04
N SER A 67 -15.69 -8.69 -7.46
CA SER A 67 -15.38 -8.48 -8.88
C SER A 67 -15.37 -9.79 -9.66
N THR A 68 -15.92 -9.75 -10.87
CA THR A 68 -16.05 -10.88 -11.80
C THR A 68 -15.03 -10.84 -12.93
N ASP A 69 -14.28 -9.74 -13.05
CA ASP A 69 -13.18 -9.55 -14.00
C ASP A 69 -11.81 -9.91 -13.36
N GLN A 70 -10.70 -9.50 -13.99
CA GLN A 70 -9.35 -9.80 -13.50
C GLN A 70 -8.93 -8.95 -12.29
N THR A 71 -9.78 -8.06 -11.75
CA THR A 71 -9.44 -7.18 -10.63
C THR A 71 -8.85 -7.94 -9.45
N GLY A 72 -9.49 -9.05 -9.04
CA GLY A 72 -9.05 -9.84 -7.91
C GLY A 72 -7.73 -10.57 -8.16
N GLU A 73 -7.46 -11.00 -9.39
CA GLU A 73 -6.17 -11.60 -9.75
C GLU A 73 -5.05 -10.57 -9.68
N ILE A 74 -5.26 -9.39 -10.27
CA ILE A 74 -4.30 -8.29 -10.28
C ILE A 74 -4.01 -7.83 -8.86
N ALA A 75 -5.05 -7.62 -8.03
CA ALA A 75 -4.91 -7.20 -6.65
C ALA A 75 -4.13 -8.21 -5.80
N GLN A 76 -4.21 -9.51 -6.08
CA GLN A 76 -3.47 -10.53 -5.33
C GLN A 76 -1.96 -10.51 -5.58
N ARG A 77 -1.49 -9.94 -6.69
CA ARG A 77 -0.06 -9.85 -7.03
C ARG A 77 0.75 -9.01 -6.02
N TYR A 78 0.09 -8.11 -5.29
CA TYR A 78 0.72 -7.21 -4.33
C TYR A 78 0.80 -7.75 -2.89
N ARG A 79 0.34 -9.00 -2.64
CA ARG A 79 0.35 -9.62 -1.29
C ARG A 79 1.74 -9.79 -0.65
N SER A 80 2.82 -9.64 -1.41
CA SER A 80 4.18 -9.69 -0.88
C SER A 80 4.59 -8.41 -0.16
N ASP A 81 3.91 -7.28 -0.37
CA ASP A 81 4.18 -6.05 0.40
C ASP A 81 3.53 -6.17 1.80
N LEU A 82 4.33 -6.00 2.85
CA LEU A 82 3.89 -6.14 4.24
C LEU A 82 2.85 -5.09 4.65
N ARG A 83 2.77 -3.97 3.93
CA ARG A 83 1.78 -2.90 4.16
C ARG A 83 0.45 -3.18 3.48
N TYR A 84 0.38 -4.19 2.61
CA TYR A 84 -0.75 -4.42 1.71
C TYR A 84 -1.69 -5.54 2.19
N ARG A 85 -2.99 -5.30 2.05
CA ARG A 85 -4.05 -6.26 2.37
C ARG A 85 -5.11 -6.24 1.27
N TYR A 86 -5.57 -7.43 0.90
CA TYR A 86 -6.68 -7.61 -0.02
C TYR A 86 -7.83 -8.33 0.68
N ILE A 87 -8.98 -7.67 0.75
CA ILE A 87 -10.20 -8.16 1.36
C ILE A 87 -11.28 -8.18 0.28
N ARG A 88 -12.02 -9.28 0.20
CA ARG A 88 -13.03 -9.52 -0.84
C ARG A 88 -14.35 -9.94 -0.21
N ASN A 89 -15.44 -9.31 -0.62
CA ASN A 89 -16.79 -9.74 -0.27
C ASN A 89 -17.17 -11.01 -1.06
N ALA A 90 -17.89 -11.92 -0.41
CA ALA A 90 -18.41 -13.12 -1.07
C ALA A 90 -19.54 -12.82 -2.07
N ILE A 91 -20.29 -11.75 -1.84
CA ILE A 91 -21.39 -11.29 -2.69
C ILE A 91 -21.26 -9.79 -2.90
N ASN A 92 -21.74 -9.29 -4.04
CA ASN A 92 -21.78 -7.85 -4.31
C ASN A 92 -22.77 -7.18 -3.33
N ARG A 93 -22.27 -6.24 -2.53
CA ARG A 93 -23.01 -5.47 -1.52
C ARG A 93 -23.35 -4.06 -1.99
N GLY A 94 -22.75 -3.63 -3.10
CA GLY A 94 -22.79 -2.26 -3.57
C GLY A 94 -21.82 -1.36 -2.79
N ARG A 95 -21.51 -0.21 -3.39
CA ARG A 95 -20.43 0.69 -2.94
C ARG A 95 -20.50 1.10 -1.47
N VAL A 96 -21.69 1.49 -0.98
CA VAL A 96 -21.85 2.03 0.38
C VAL A 96 -21.63 0.94 1.42
N GLU A 97 -22.24 -0.22 1.23
CA GLU A 97 -22.10 -1.34 2.16
C GLU A 97 -20.69 -1.93 2.08
N ASN A 98 -20.09 -2.02 0.88
CA ASN A 98 -18.69 -2.41 0.72
C ASN A 98 -17.76 -1.53 1.56
N ILE A 99 -17.89 -0.21 1.47
CA ILE A 99 -17.11 0.76 2.27
C ILE A 99 -17.36 0.54 3.77
N ALA A 100 -18.63 0.45 4.19
CA ALA A 100 -18.98 0.34 5.60
C ALA A 100 -18.44 -0.94 6.27
N ILE A 101 -18.52 -2.08 5.59
CA ILE A 101 -17.99 -3.36 6.08
C ILE A 101 -16.47 -3.26 6.25
N HIS A 102 -15.76 -2.76 5.23
CA HIS A 102 -14.31 -2.71 5.26
C HIS A 102 -13.77 -1.68 6.27
N LEU A 103 -14.43 -0.54 6.43
CA LEU A 103 -14.09 0.41 7.49
C LEU A 103 -14.18 -0.24 8.88
N ARG A 104 -15.20 -1.06 9.14
CA ARG A 104 -15.32 -1.78 10.42
C ARG A 104 -14.15 -2.75 10.64
N ILE A 105 -13.76 -3.49 9.60
CA ILE A 105 -12.63 -4.44 9.66
C ILE A 105 -11.33 -3.68 10.02
N ILE A 106 -11.04 -2.58 9.32
CA ILE A 106 -9.83 -1.77 9.53
C ILE A 106 -9.76 -1.22 10.98
N HIS A 107 -10.87 -0.71 11.50
CA HIS A 107 -10.89 -0.12 12.84
C HIS A 107 -10.80 -1.17 13.96
N THR A 108 -11.41 -2.35 13.77
CA THR A 108 -11.42 -3.40 14.80
C THR A 108 -10.02 -3.92 15.11
N GLU A 109 -9.13 -3.92 14.13
CA GLU A 109 -7.73 -4.38 14.28
C GLU A 109 -6.77 -3.30 14.78
N SER A 110 -7.20 -2.04 14.86
CA SER A 110 -6.37 -0.93 15.33
C SER A 110 -6.47 -0.71 16.86
N GLY A 111 -7.27 -1.51 17.56
CA GLY A 111 -7.54 -1.40 18.99
C GLY A 111 -6.99 -2.54 19.86
N SER A 112 -5.97 -3.27 19.38
CA SER A 112 -5.31 -4.36 20.12
C SER A 112 -3.90 -3.98 20.56
#